data_AF-A0A7X5WVA7-F1
#
_entry.id   AF-A0A7X5WVA7-F1
#
_cell.length_a   1.000
_cell.length_b   1.000
_cell.length_c   1.000
_cell.angle_alpha   90.00
_cell.angle_beta   90.00
_cell.angle_gamma   90.00
#
_symmetry.space_group_name_H-M   'P 1'
#
loop_
_entity.id
_entity.type
_entity.pdbx_description
1 polymer ?
#
loop_
_entity_poly.entity_id
_entity_poly.type
_entity_poly.pdbx_seq_one_letter_code
_entity_poly.pdbx_strand_id
1 'polypeptide(L)'
;MTAEVRTGPYRGKRAFDLAVVAVVAVPALVLGGLCALAVRFGSRGPVLFRQERVGRDGVPFTVLKFRTMLAGDNPVIPRPDRITA
;
A
#
# COMPACT_ATOMS: atom_id res chain seq x y z
N MET A 1 -20.39 -3.12 22.45
CA MET A 1 -21.20 -3.66 21.33
C MET A 1 -20.29 -3.79 20.12
N THR A 2 -19.49 -4.86 20.07
CA THR A 2 -18.52 -5.14 19.00
C THR A 2 -19.25 -5.81 17.85
N ALA A 3 -19.42 -5.12 16.73
CA ALA A 3 -19.96 -5.71 15.52
C ALA A 3 -18.96 -6.75 15.00
N GLU A 4 -19.25 -8.03 15.21
CA GLU A 4 -18.53 -9.13 14.60
C GLU A 4 -18.79 -9.08 13.09
N VAL A 5 -17.81 -8.60 12.31
CA VAL A 5 -17.92 -8.54 10.85
C VAL A 5 -17.88 -9.98 10.32
N ARG A 6 -19.06 -10.60 10.23
CA ARG A 6 -19.22 -11.96 9.72
C ARG A 6 -19.02 -11.96 8.21
N THR A 7 -17.78 -12.15 7.76
CA THR A 7 -17.51 -12.39 6.34
C THR A 7 -17.91 -13.83 6.01
N GLY A 8 -18.98 -14.00 5.22
CA GLY A 8 -19.39 -15.32 4.74
C GLY A 8 -18.26 -15.99 3.95
N PRO A 9 -18.12 -17.32 3.98
CA PRO A 9 -17.02 -18.01 3.32
C PRO A 9 -17.19 -17.90 1.80
N TYR A 10 -16.50 -16.96 1.17
CA TYR A 10 -16.35 -16.92 -0.28
C TYR A 10 -15.44 -18.07 -0.72
N ARG A 11 -16.00 -19.30 -0.83
CA ARG A 11 -15.27 -20.56 -1.04
C ARG A 11 -14.39 -20.56 -2.30
N GLY A 12 -14.66 -19.71 -3.29
CA GLY A 12 -13.85 -19.55 -4.51
C GLY A 12 -12.98 -18.28 -4.57
N LYS A 13 -13.15 -17.33 -3.65
CA LYS A 13 -12.47 -16.02 -3.74
C LYS A 13 -10.95 -16.17 -3.74
N ARG A 14 -10.40 -17.08 -2.93
CA ARG A 14 -8.95 -17.26 -2.84
C ARG A 14 -8.35 -17.82 -4.13
N ALA A 15 -9.03 -18.78 -4.76
CA ALA A 15 -8.59 -19.36 -6.02
C ALA A 15 -8.64 -18.31 -7.14
N PHE A 16 -9.71 -17.52 -7.19
CA PHE A 16 -9.84 -16.41 -8.12
C PHE A 16 -8.75 -15.35 -7.92
N ASP A 17 -8.53 -14.88 -6.68
CA ASP A 17 -7.49 -13.90 -6.35
C ASP A 17 -6.10 -14.40 -6.80
N LEU A 18 -5.79 -15.70 -6.59
CA LEU A 18 -4.53 -16.30 -7.02
C LEU A 18 -4.41 -16.43 -8.54
N ALA A 19 -5.49 -16.80 -9.24
CA ALA A 19 -5.51 -16.88 -10.70
C ALA A 19 -5.27 -15.52 -11.35
N VAL A 20 -5.92 -14.47 -10.85
CA VAL A 20 -5.70 -13.09 -11.32
C VAL A 20 -4.25 -12.66 -11.05
N VAL A 21 -3.72 -12.93 -9.85
CA VAL A 21 -2.31 -12.60 -9.54
C VAL A 21 -1.35 -13.34 -10.47
N ALA A 22 -1.58 -14.62 -10.77
CA ALA A 22 -0.71 -15.38 -11.66
C ALA A 22 -0.63 -14.76 -13.07
N VAL A 23 -1.74 -14.24 -13.58
CA VAL A 23 -1.80 -13.59 -14.90
C VAL A 23 -1.17 -12.19 -14.87
N VAL A 24 -1.43 -11.41 -13.82
CA VAL A 24 -1.06 -9.98 -13.77
C VAL A 24 0.32 -9.75 -13.15
N ALA A 25 0.90 -10.72 -12.46
CA ALA A 25 2.17 -10.56 -11.73
C ALA A 25 3.31 -10.07 -12.63
N VAL A 26 3.51 -10.67 -13.79
CA VAL A 26 4.61 -10.31 -14.70
C VAL A 26 4.53 -8.85 -15.16
N PRO A 27 3.44 -8.37 -15.80
CA PRO A 27 3.36 -6.96 -16.20
C PRO A 27 3.38 -6.02 -14.99
N ALA A 28 2.77 -6.39 -13.86
CA ALA A 28 2.83 -5.60 -12.64
C ALA A 28 4.25 -5.46 -12.09
N LEU A 29 5.09 -6.50 -12.18
CA LEU A 29 6.49 -6.44 -11.76
C LEU A 29 7.33 -5.57 -12.69
N VAL A 30 7.09 -5.62 -14.01
CA VAL A 30 7.78 -4.75 -14.98
C VAL A 30 7.45 -3.29 -14.69
N LEU A 31 6.16 -2.94 -14.60
CA LEU A 31 5.73 -1.57 -14.28
C LEU A 31 6.19 -1.14 -12.88
N GLY A 32 6.09 -2.05 -11.90
CA GLY A 32 6.58 -1.81 -10.55
C GLY A 32 8.08 -1.55 -10.49
N GLY A 33 8.87 -2.22 -11.32
CA GLY A 33 10.31 -1.97 -11.48
C GLY A 33 10.60 -0.57 -12.01
N LEU A 34 9.85 -0.12 -13.03
CA LEU A 34 9.97 1.25 -13.55
C LEU A 34 9.60 2.29 -12.48
N CYS A 35 8.52 2.08 -11.74
CA CYS A 35 8.16 2.93 -10.61
C CYS A 35 9.25 2.92 -9.53
N ALA A 36 9.85 1.77 -9.24
CA ALA A 36 10.93 1.66 -8.27
C ALA A 36 12.15 2.50 -8.65
N LEU A 37 12.54 2.46 -9.93
CA LEU A 37 13.61 3.29 -10.47
C LEU A 37 13.25 4.78 -10.36
N ALA A 38 12.04 5.18 -10.77
CA ALA A 38 11.58 6.56 -10.69
C ALA A 38 11.65 7.11 -9.25
N VAL A 39 11.18 6.35 -8.27
CA VAL A 39 11.24 6.73 -6.85
C VAL A 39 12.69 6.81 -6.36
N ARG A 40 13.54 5.86 -6.75
CA ARG A 40 14.94 5.79 -6.33
C ARG A 40 15.80 6.94 -6.86
N PHE A 41 15.48 7.44 -8.05
CA PHE A 41 16.15 8.60 -8.64
C PHE A 41 15.56 9.93 -8.20
N GLY A 42 14.24 10.00 -7.92
CA GLY A 42 13.59 11.23 -7.49
C GLY A 42 13.83 11.60 -6.01
N SER A 43 14.18 10.65 -5.14
CA SER A 43 14.38 10.94 -3.70
C SER A 43 15.32 9.96 -3.00
N ARG A 44 16.10 10.43 -2.02
CA ARG A 44 16.97 9.58 -1.19
C ARG A 44 16.15 8.69 -0.25
N GLY A 45 16.56 7.45 -0.04
CA GLY A 45 15.92 6.48 0.89
C GLY A 45 15.17 5.32 0.21
N PRO A 46 14.44 4.50 0.98
CA PRO A 46 13.81 3.27 0.49
C PRO A 46 12.67 3.54 -0.49
N VAL A 47 12.56 2.67 -1.50
CA VAL A 47 11.53 2.76 -2.56
C VAL A 47 10.12 2.47 -2.04
N LEU A 48 10.00 1.52 -1.10
CA LEU A 48 8.73 1.07 -0.55
C LEU A 48 8.51 1.63 0.86
N PHE A 49 7.29 2.09 1.12
CA PHE A 49 6.78 2.46 2.43
C PHE A 49 5.91 1.34 2.99
N ARG A 50 6.08 1.05 4.29
CA ARG A 50 5.34 0.04 5.05
C ARG A 50 4.25 0.72 5.86
N GLN A 51 3.00 0.27 5.71
CA GLN A 51 1.86 0.80 6.46
C GLN A 51 1.05 -0.34 7.08
N GLU A 52 0.85 -0.30 8.39
CA GLU A 52 0.02 -1.29 9.07
C GLU A 52 -1.47 -0.99 8.87
N ARG A 53 -2.24 -2.05 8.63
CA ARG A 53 -3.70 -2.01 8.48
C ARG A 53 -4.32 -3.23 9.17
N VAL A 54 -5.52 -3.02 9.71
CA VAL A 54 -6.32 -4.10 10.27
C VAL A 54 -6.81 -4.99 9.12
N GLY A 55 -6.49 -6.27 9.18
CA GLY A 55 -6.82 -7.26 8.16
C GLY A 55 -8.04 -8.10 8.52
N ARG A 56 -8.08 -9.32 7.98
CA ARG A 56 -9.15 -10.29 8.24
C ARG A 56 -9.13 -10.68 9.73
N ASP A 57 -10.31 -10.79 10.32
CA ASP A 57 -10.52 -11.20 11.72
C ASP A 57 -9.74 -10.33 12.74
N GLY A 58 -9.51 -9.06 12.39
CA GLY A 58 -8.76 -8.13 13.24
C GLY A 58 -7.25 -8.35 13.23
N VAL A 59 -6.73 -9.34 12.49
CA VAL A 59 -5.29 -9.62 12.41
C VAL A 59 -4.61 -8.52 11.59
N PRO A 60 -3.65 -7.76 12.17
CA PRO A 60 -2.97 -6.72 11.44
C PRO A 60 -2.08 -7.29 10.32
N PHE A 61 -1.93 -6.52 9.24
CA PHE A 61 -1.02 -6.83 8.14
C PHE A 61 -0.34 -5.56 7.63
N THR A 62 0.87 -5.73 7.09
CA THR A 62 1.65 -4.63 6.51
C THR A 62 1.37 -4.50 5.01
N VAL A 63 0.87 -3.34 4.60
CA VAL A 63 0.76 -2.95 3.19
C VAL A 63 2.07 -2.32 2.73
N LEU A 64 2.59 -2.81 1.60
CA LEU A 64 3.71 -2.20 0.89
C LEU A 64 3.18 -1.30 -0.23
N LYS A 65 3.63 -0.04 -0.27
CA LYS A 65 3.30 0.91 -1.34
C LYS A 65 4.55 1.67 -1.78
N PHE A 66 4.56 2.14 -3.03
CA PHE A 66 5.62 3.05 -3.49
C PHE A 66 5.60 4.34 -2.70
N ARG A 67 6.78 4.84 -2.36
CA ARG A 67 6.93 6.13 -1.68
C ARG A 67 6.66 7.27 -2.66
N THR A 68 5.65 8.07 -2.38
CA THR A 68 5.33 9.30 -3.13
C THR A 68 5.70 10.58 -2.38
N MET A 69 5.77 10.51 -1.04
CA MET A 69 6.16 11.64 -0.21
C MET A 69 7.69 11.73 -0.10
N LEU A 70 8.23 12.92 0.08
CA LEU A 70 9.65 13.09 0.39
C LEU A 70 10.01 12.29 1.65
N ALA A 71 11.15 11.62 1.62
CA ALA A 71 11.71 11.03 2.83
C ALA A 71 12.21 12.15 3.75
N GLY A 72 11.60 12.29 4.92
CA GLY A 72 11.92 13.36 5.88
C GLY A 72 10.67 13.92 6.54
N ASP A 73 10.84 15.02 7.24
CA ASP A 73 9.84 15.64 8.12
C ASP A 73 8.46 15.77 7.46
N ASN A 74 7.50 15.02 8.01
CA ASN A 74 6.09 15.30 7.87
C ASN A 74 5.61 15.97 9.17
N PRO A 75 5.73 17.31 9.30
CA PRO A 75 5.40 18.00 10.54
C PRO A 75 3.93 17.76 10.87
N VAL A 76 3.65 17.47 12.15
CA VAL A 76 2.28 17.26 12.65
C VAL A 76 1.41 18.50 12.40
N ILE A 77 2.03 19.68 12.45
CA ILE A 77 1.37 20.94 12.11
C ILE A 77 1.64 21.27 10.63
N PRO A 78 0.61 21.39 9.79
CA PRO A 78 0.76 21.85 8.41
C PRO A 78 1.40 23.23 8.39
N ARG A 79 2.30 23.47 7.44
CA ARG A 79 2.93 24.78 7.36
C ARG A 79 1.90 25.85 6.94
N PRO A 80 1.90 27.03 7.56
CA PRO A 80 0.89 28.06 7.33
C PRO A 80 0.87 28.57 5.88
N ASP A 81 2.00 28.50 5.15
CA ASP A 81 2.12 28.86 3.74
C ASP A 81 1.41 27.89 2.77
N ARG A 82 1.02 26.70 3.25
CA ARG A 82 0.33 25.68 2.44
C ARG A 82 -1.15 25.52 2.76
N ILE A 83 -1.64 26.25 3.75
CA ILE A 83 -3.07 26.29 4.08
C ILE A 83 -3.67 27.37 3.18
N THR A 84 -4.35 26.97 2.12
CA THR A 84 -5.24 27.90 1.40
C THR A 84 -6.34 28.36 2.35
N ALA A 85 -6.51 29.69 2.43
CA ALA A 85 -7.55 30.35 3.22
C ALA A 85 -8.97 29.99 2.75
#